data_AF-A0A3Q9NPX3-F1
#
_entry.id   AF-A0A3Q9NPX3-F1
#
_cell.length_a   1.000
_cell.length_b   1.000
_cell.length_c   1.000
_cell.angle_alpha   90.00
_cell.angle_beta   90.00
_cell.angle_gamma   90.00
#
_symmetry.space_group_name_H-M   'P 1'
#
loop_
_entity.id
_entity.type
_entity.pdbx_description
1 polymer ?
#
loop_
_entity_poly.entity_id
_entity_poly.type
_entity_poly.pdbx_seq_one_letter_code
_entity_poly.pdbx_strand_id
1 'polypeptide(L)'
;MSNTHKAHRPNALADRIAGINDPSMGDERERDVILRAYMFGSVLTIYVFLALAVLFAVIGAGVWTLPLLLGSGVLSVAAASYCKRENVDFDLATALSSPRRLIISYVTCGAFALAWVFAIGFHQITGHPLVPAGLGSIVDSANGSSLVIGGIVGMVIAIAAMTITRQRKLKQARLQAARAAELEDED
;
A
#
# COMPACT_ATOMS: atom_id res chain seq x y z
N MET A 1 9.53 -14.42 -34.60
CA MET A 1 8.98 -14.85 -33.29
C MET A 1 10.16 -15.02 -32.33
N SER A 2 10.32 -14.12 -31.36
CA SER A 2 11.36 -14.20 -30.33
C SER A 2 10.69 -14.48 -28.99
N ASN A 3 10.47 -15.76 -28.70
CA ASN A 3 10.05 -16.21 -27.37
C ASN A 3 11.27 -16.13 -26.44
N THR A 4 11.50 -14.95 -25.85
CA THR A 4 12.33 -14.87 -24.66
C THR A 4 11.54 -15.48 -23.52
N HIS A 5 11.72 -16.77 -23.27
CA HIS A 5 11.26 -17.44 -22.06
C HIS A 5 11.96 -16.72 -20.89
N LYS A 6 11.30 -15.71 -20.29
CA LYS A 6 11.81 -15.05 -19.08
C LYS A 6 12.01 -16.16 -18.06
N ALA A 7 13.26 -16.37 -17.64
CA ALA A 7 13.59 -17.33 -16.60
C ALA A 7 12.64 -17.12 -15.41
N HIS A 8 11.82 -18.12 -15.12
CA HIS A 8 10.92 -18.11 -13.98
C HIS A 8 11.80 -17.95 -12.73
N ARG A 9 11.69 -16.80 -12.07
CA ARG A 9 12.44 -16.53 -10.83
C ARG A 9 11.65 -17.18 -9.70
N PRO A 10 12.18 -18.26 -9.09
CA PRO A 10 11.40 -19.03 -8.13
C PRO A 10 11.14 -18.19 -6.87
N ASN A 11 9.88 -18.22 -6.40
CA ASN A 11 9.49 -17.67 -5.11
C ASN A 11 9.80 -18.61 -3.93
N ALA A 12 10.55 -19.69 -4.15
CA ALA A 12 10.85 -20.73 -3.15
C ALA A 12 11.31 -20.21 -1.77
N LEU A 13 12.07 -19.10 -1.72
CA LEU A 13 12.43 -18.48 -0.43
C LEU A 13 11.24 -17.78 0.25
N ALA A 14 10.43 -17.06 -0.51
CA ALA A 14 9.21 -16.43 0.01
C ALA A 14 8.22 -17.51 0.48
N ASP A 15 8.07 -18.59 -0.28
CA ASP A 15 7.19 -19.71 0.06
C ASP A 15 7.66 -20.41 1.33
N ARG A 16 8.98 -20.54 1.50
CA ARG A 16 9.59 -21.12 2.70
C ARG A 16 9.45 -20.23 3.93
N ILE A 17 9.59 -18.91 3.77
CA ILE A 17 9.39 -17.95 4.88
C ILE A 17 7.91 -17.86 5.27
N ALA A 18 7.03 -17.87 4.27
CA ALA A 18 5.59 -17.78 4.47
C ALA A 18 4.94 -19.11 4.87
N GLY A 19 5.66 -20.23 4.76
CA GLY A 19 5.16 -21.56 5.11
C GLY A 19 4.04 -22.06 4.20
N ILE A 20 3.90 -21.52 2.98
CA ILE A 20 2.74 -21.79 2.11
C ILE A 20 2.66 -23.26 1.69
N ASN A 21 3.79 -23.93 1.60
CA ASN A 21 3.90 -25.35 1.24
C ASN A 21 4.12 -26.27 2.46
N ASP A 22 3.95 -25.75 3.69
CA ASP A 22 4.07 -26.54 4.91
C ASP A 22 2.81 -27.41 5.11
N PRO A 23 2.94 -28.69 5.52
CA PRO A 23 1.81 -29.51 5.96
C PRO A 23 0.85 -28.83 6.95
N SER A 24 1.30 -27.81 7.68
CA SER A 24 0.45 -27.01 8.58
C SER A 24 -0.61 -26.15 7.88
N MET A 25 -0.54 -25.94 6.56
CA MET A 25 -1.46 -25.05 5.83
C MET A 25 -2.86 -25.66 5.64
N GLY A 26 -3.04 -26.94 5.98
CA GLY A 26 -4.33 -27.63 5.97
C GLY A 26 -4.84 -28.00 4.57
N ASP A 27 -6.10 -28.42 4.51
CA ASP A 27 -6.80 -28.66 3.24
C ASP A 27 -7.08 -27.34 2.47
N GLU A 28 -7.62 -27.42 1.26
CA GLU A 28 -7.86 -26.20 0.45
C GLU A 28 -8.82 -25.20 1.13
N ARG A 29 -9.74 -25.70 1.96
CA ARG A 29 -10.73 -24.88 2.67
C ARG A 29 -10.12 -24.21 3.89
N GLU A 30 -9.33 -24.95 4.67
CA GLU A 30 -8.56 -24.42 5.81
C GLU A 30 -7.56 -23.38 5.34
N ARG A 31 -6.87 -23.65 4.22
CA ARG A 31 -5.94 -22.70 3.59
C ARG A 31 -6.63 -21.39 3.19
N ASP A 32 -7.82 -21.45 2.58
CA ASP A 32 -8.57 -20.22 2.23
C ASP A 32 -8.95 -19.41 3.48
N VAL A 33 -9.41 -20.06 4.54
CA VAL A 33 -9.75 -19.37 5.81
C VAL A 33 -8.50 -18.74 6.44
N ILE A 34 -7.38 -19.46 6.47
CA ILE A 34 -6.10 -18.98 7.01
C ILE A 34 -5.59 -17.78 6.21
N LEU A 35 -5.60 -17.85 4.88
CA LEU A 35 -5.17 -16.75 4.02
C LEU A 35 -6.06 -15.50 4.19
N ARG A 36 -7.38 -15.68 4.34
CA ARG A 36 -8.29 -14.56 4.65
C ARG A 36 -7.99 -13.94 6.01
N ALA A 37 -7.67 -14.77 7.02
CA ALA A 37 -7.30 -14.29 8.35
C ALA A 37 -5.98 -13.50 8.31
N TYR A 38 -4.96 -13.99 7.60
CA TYR A 38 -3.70 -13.26 7.41
C TYR A 38 -3.90 -11.94 6.65
N MET A 39 -4.75 -11.93 5.62
CA MET A 39 -5.09 -10.69 4.91
C MET A 39 -5.83 -9.68 5.79
N PHE A 40 -6.73 -10.15 6.66
CA PHE A 40 -7.38 -9.28 7.65
C PHE A 40 -6.35 -8.73 8.64
N GLY A 41 -5.50 -9.60 9.20
CA GLY A 41 -4.43 -9.22 10.11
C GLY A 41 -3.48 -8.20 9.48
N SER A 42 -3.10 -8.40 8.22
CA SER A 42 -2.19 -7.51 7.51
C SER A 42 -2.79 -6.12 7.25
N VAL A 43 -4.10 -6.04 6.97
CA VAL A 43 -4.83 -4.77 6.88
C VAL A 43 -4.87 -4.07 8.23
N LEU A 44 -5.14 -4.81 9.31
CA LEU A 44 -5.13 -4.26 10.67
C LEU A 44 -3.74 -3.73 11.04
N THR A 45 -2.67 -4.46 10.71
CA THR A 45 -1.28 -4.03 10.93
C THR A 45 -0.99 -2.72 10.22
N ILE A 46 -1.42 -2.54 8.95
CA ILE A 46 -1.27 -1.26 8.25
C ILE A 46 -1.90 -0.12 9.06
N TYR A 47 -3.11 -0.31 9.58
CA TYR A 47 -3.77 0.71 10.40
C TYR A 47 -3.04 0.98 11.72
N VAL A 48 -2.46 -0.04 12.36
CA VAL A 48 -1.60 0.15 13.54
C VAL A 48 -0.37 0.99 13.21
N PHE A 49 0.32 0.71 12.11
CA PHE A 49 1.47 1.51 11.66
C PHE A 49 1.09 2.97 11.36
N LEU A 50 -0.05 3.19 10.69
CA LEU A 50 -0.56 4.54 10.41
C LEU A 50 -0.97 5.26 11.70
N ALA A 51 -1.61 4.58 12.64
CA ALA A 51 -1.98 5.15 13.94
C ALA A 51 -0.74 5.51 14.77
N LEU A 52 0.29 4.65 14.77
CA LEU A 52 1.57 4.94 15.42
C LEU A 52 2.28 6.12 14.74
N ALA A 53 2.25 6.23 13.42
CA ALA A 53 2.81 7.38 12.71
C ALA A 53 2.11 8.69 13.13
N VAL A 54 0.79 8.70 13.26
CA VAL A 54 0.04 9.85 13.78
C VAL A 54 0.41 10.13 15.24
N LEU A 55 0.45 9.11 16.10
CA LEU A 55 0.83 9.25 17.51
C LEU A 55 2.22 9.90 17.66
N PHE A 56 3.18 9.42 16.88
CA PHE A 56 4.55 9.93 16.88
C PHE A 56 4.63 11.36 16.34
N ALA A 57 3.80 11.72 15.36
CA ALA A 57 3.68 13.09 14.89
C ALA A 57 3.11 14.01 15.99
N VAL A 58 2.09 13.57 16.71
CA VAL A 58 1.43 14.33 17.78
C VAL A 58 2.37 14.63 18.94
N ILE A 59 3.21 13.66 19.35
CA ILE A 59 4.15 13.82 20.46
C ILE A 59 5.46 14.53 20.08
N GLY A 60 5.62 14.92 18.81
CA GLY A 60 6.79 15.63 18.31
C GLY A 60 7.96 14.76 17.85
N ALA A 61 7.80 13.44 17.79
CA ALA A 61 8.78 12.48 17.28
C ALA A 61 8.80 12.44 15.74
N GLY A 62 8.92 13.61 15.09
CA GLY A 62 8.66 13.78 13.66
C GLY A 62 9.45 12.84 12.73
N VAL A 63 10.76 12.71 12.93
CA VAL A 63 11.63 11.83 12.10
C VAL A 63 11.23 10.35 12.24
N TRP A 64 10.80 9.95 13.43
CA TRP A 64 10.40 8.57 13.72
C TRP A 64 9.09 8.15 13.06
N THR A 65 8.33 9.10 12.51
CA THR A 65 7.14 8.79 11.71
C THR A 65 7.48 8.23 10.33
N LEU A 66 8.65 8.57 9.77
CA LEU A 66 9.08 8.11 8.44
C LEU A 66 9.19 6.58 8.33
N PRO A 67 9.91 5.86 9.22
CA PRO A 67 9.98 4.41 9.15
C PRO A 67 8.60 3.75 9.36
N LEU A 68 7.70 4.37 10.13
CA LEU A 68 6.34 3.85 10.32
C LEU A 68 5.50 3.97 9.04
N LEU A 69 5.58 5.11 8.35
CA LEU A 69 4.93 5.31 7.06
C LEU A 69 5.50 4.38 5.99
N LEU A 70 6.82 4.26 5.90
CA LEU A 70 7.48 3.33 4.97
C LEU A 70 7.12 1.87 5.29
N GLY A 71 7.11 1.51 6.57
CA GLY A 71 6.71 0.19 7.07
C GLY A 71 5.30 -0.21 6.65
N SER A 72 4.35 0.74 6.66
CA SER A 72 2.97 0.50 6.22
C SER A 72 2.87 0.08 4.74
N GLY A 73 3.83 0.52 3.89
CA GLY A 73 3.87 0.19 2.47
C GLY A 73 4.58 -1.12 2.14
N VAL A 74 5.34 -1.70 3.07
CA VAL A 74 6.17 -2.91 2.84
C VAL A 74 5.31 -4.07 2.36
N LEU A 75 4.14 -4.27 2.96
CA LEU A 75 3.23 -5.35 2.58
C LEU A 75 2.79 -5.23 1.11
N SER A 76 2.37 -4.03 0.70
CA SER A 76 1.90 -3.78 -0.67
C SER A 76 3.01 -4.02 -1.70
N VAL A 77 4.24 -3.61 -1.39
CA VAL A 77 5.41 -3.85 -2.25
C VAL A 77 5.77 -5.33 -2.30
N ALA A 78 5.72 -6.03 -1.16
CA ALA A 78 5.99 -7.46 -1.08
C ALA A 78 4.97 -8.27 -1.89
N ALA A 79 3.68 -8.00 -1.70
CA ALA A 79 2.59 -8.64 -2.43
C ALA A 79 2.68 -8.40 -3.94
N ALA A 80 2.84 -7.14 -4.36
CA ALA A 80 2.98 -6.80 -5.78
C ALA A 80 4.22 -7.47 -6.41
N SER A 81 5.33 -7.52 -5.69
CA SER A 81 6.56 -8.17 -6.15
C SER A 81 6.41 -9.69 -6.28
N TYR A 82 5.72 -10.33 -5.33
CA TYR A 82 5.44 -11.75 -5.35
C TYR A 82 4.53 -12.11 -6.54
N CYS A 83 3.40 -11.42 -6.69
CA CYS A 83 2.46 -11.64 -7.79
C CYS A 83 3.11 -11.42 -9.16
N LYS A 84 3.94 -10.38 -9.29
CA LYS A 84 4.67 -10.09 -10.54
C LYS A 84 5.61 -11.24 -10.94
N ARG A 85 6.19 -11.97 -9.97
CA ARG A 85 7.06 -13.13 -10.26
C ARG A 85 6.27 -14.36 -10.71
N GLU A 86 5.02 -14.50 -10.25
CA GLU A 86 4.08 -15.54 -10.68
C GLU A 86 3.26 -15.16 -11.92
N ASN A 87 3.60 -14.06 -12.61
CA ASN A 87 2.85 -13.53 -13.75
C ASN A 87 1.37 -13.21 -13.44
N VAL A 88 1.04 -12.96 -12.17
CA VAL A 88 -0.29 -12.51 -11.73
C VAL A 88 -0.32 -10.99 -11.76
N ASP A 89 -1.26 -10.42 -12.52
CA ASP A 89 -1.44 -8.96 -12.61
C ASP A 89 -2.18 -8.43 -11.37
N PHE A 90 -1.41 -8.19 -10.30
CA PHE A 90 -1.90 -7.63 -9.05
C PHE A 90 -2.57 -6.26 -9.23
N ASP A 91 -2.06 -5.43 -10.14
CA ASP A 91 -2.62 -4.11 -10.43
C ASP A 91 -4.01 -4.22 -11.09
N LEU A 92 -4.20 -5.23 -11.95
CA LEU A 92 -5.52 -5.50 -12.54
C LEU A 92 -6.50 -6.03 -11.49
N ALA A 93 -6.07 -6.97 -10.65
CA ALA A 93 -6.91 -7.52 -9.58
C ALA A 93 -7.36 -6.43 -8.58
N THR A 94 -6.46 -5.50 -8.24
CA THR A 94 -6.81 -4.34 -7.41
C THR A 94 -7.71 -3.34 -8.15
N ALA A 95 -7.50 -3.11 -9.44
CA ALA A 95 -8.35 -2.23 -10.25
C ALA A 95 -9.81 -2.70 -10.35
N LEU A 96 -10.01 -4.02 -10.43
CA LEU A 96 -11.30 -4.70 -10.47
C LEU A 96 -11.98 -4.82 -9.10
N SER A 97 -11.33 -4.40 -8.02
CA SER A 97 -11.93 -4.39 -6.69
C SER A 97 -13.19 -3.53 -6.63
N SER A 98 -14.12 -3.92 -5.76
CA SER A 98 -15.40 -3.24 -5.63
C SER A 98 -15.21 -1.75 -5.27
N PRO A 99 -15.98 -0.83 -5.88
CA PRO A 99 -15.85 0.61 -5.60
C PRO A 99 -16.02 0.93 -4.12
N ARG A 100 -16.94 0.23 -3.44
CA ARG A 100 -17.18 0.40 -1.99
C ARG A 100 -15.94 0.09 -1.16
N ARG A 101 -15.22 -1.00 -1.48
CA ARG A 101 -13.98 -1.37 -0.77
C ARG A 101 -12.89 -0.32 -0.97
N LEU A 102 -12.74 0.19 -2.19
CA LEU A 102 -11.76 1.23 -2.50
C LEU A 102 -12.07 2.55 -1.79
N ILE A 103 -13.34 2.97 -1.78
CA ILE A 103 -13.77 4.18 -1.06
C ILE A 103 -13.47 4.05 0.43
N ILE A 104 -13.82 2.91 1.06
CA ILE A 104 -13.50 2.68 2.47
C ILE A 104 -12.00 2.82 2.70
N SER A 105 -11.17 2.17 1.88
CA SER A 105 -9.71 2.24 2.01
C SER A 105 -9.16 3.65 1.82
N TYR A 106 -9.68 4.43 0.87
CA TYR A 106 -9.22 5.80 0.64
C TYR A 106 -9.67 6.75 1.74
N VAL A 107 -10.88 6.59 2.25
CA VAL A 107 -11.39 7.39 3.36
C VAL A 107 -10.61 7.09 4.64
N THR A 108 -10.36 5.82 4.95
CA THR A 108 -9.60 5.45 6.15
C THR A 108 -8.14 5.90 6.07
N CYS A 109 -7.43 5.56 4.99
CA CYS A 109 -6.03 6.00 4.82
C CYS A 109 -5.92 7.52 4.70
N GLY A 110 -6.87 8.17 4.03
CA GLY A 110 -6.93 9.63 3.91
C GLY A 110 -7.12 10.32 5.26
N ALA A 111 -7.96 9.77 6.14
CA ALA A 111 -8.13 10.30 7.50
C ALA A 111 -6.82 10.24 8.31
N PHE A 112 -6.07 9.12 8.25
CA PHE A 112 -4.77 9.02 8.90
C PHE A 112 -3.74 9.99 8.29
N ALA A 113 -3.70 10.10 6.96
CA ALA A 113 -2.79 11.01 6.27
C ALA A 113 -3.06 12.49 6.65
N LEU A 114 -4.33 12.90 6.69
CA LEU A 114 -4.73 14.24 7.10
C LEU A 114 -4.37 14.52 8.56
N ALA A 115 -4.62 13.56 9.47
CA ALA A 115 -4.23 13.70 10.87
C ALA A 115 -2.71 13.83 11.04
N TRP A 116 -1.94 13.06 10.26
CA TRP A 116 -0.48 13.15 10.27
C TRP A 116 0.03 14.49 9.73
N VAL A 117 -0.48 14.95 8.57
CA VAL A 117 -0.13 16.25 8.00
C VAL A 117 -0.48 17.39 8.96
N PHE A 118 -1.66 17.32 9.59
CA PHE A 118 -2.07 18.32 10.58
C PHE A 118 -1.12 18.34 11.78
N ALA A 119 -0.76 17.18 12.33
CA ALA A 119 0.11 17.10 13.50
C ALA A 119 1.53 17.64 13.22
N ILE A 120 2.13 17.23 12.09
CA ILE A 120 3.42 17.76 11.65
C ILE A 120 3.30 19.26 11.38
N GLY A 121 2.27 19.68 10.62
CA GLY A 121 2.05 21.08 10.25
C GLY A 121 1.86 21.99 11.46
N PHE A 122 1.12 21.55 12.47
CA PHE A 122 0.98 22.28 13.74
C PHE A 122 2.34 22.47 14.40
N HIS A 123 3.12 21.40 14.56
CA HIS A 123 4.45 21.45 15.16
C HIS A 123 5.37 22.43 14.42
N GLN A 124 5.27 22.52 13.08
CA GLN A 124 6.04 23.47 12.30
C GLN A 124 5.61 24.93 12.49
N ILE A 125 4.30 25.18 12.56
CA ILE A 125 3.76 26.56 12.67
C ILE A 125 3.97 27.12 14.07
N THR A 126 3.79 26.29 15.10
CA THR A 126 3.83 26.75 16.50
C THR A 126 5.20 26.56 17.15
N GLY A 127 6.10 25.78 16.53
CA GLY A 127 7.38 25.40 17.12
C GLY A 127 7.27 24.41 18.29
N HIS A 128 6.05 23.93 18.59
CA HIS A 128 5.78 23.01 19.69
C HIS A 128 4.89 21.85 19.22
N PRO A 129 5.17 20.61 19.65
CA PRO A 129 4.29 19.49 19.33
C PRO A 129 2.93 19.68 20.01
N LEU A 130 1.90 19.01 19.48
CA LEU A 130 0.57 18.99 20.08
C LEU A 130 0.59 18.47 21.52
N VAL A 131 1.45 17.48 21.79
CA VAL A 131 1.69 16.95 23.13
C VAL A 131 3.20 16.97 23.41
N PRO A 132 3.68 17.75 24.39
CA PRO A 132 5.10 17.81 24.72
C PRO A 132 5.51 16.58 25.54
N ALA A 133 5.96 15.53 24.86
CA ALA A 133 6.44 14.30 25.50
C ALA A 133 7.95 14.31 25.85
N GLY A 134 8.66 15.43 25.60
CA GLY A 134 10.09 15.55 25.90
C GLY A 134 11.02 14.72 25.00
N LEU A 135 10.53 14.18 23.89
CA LEU A 135 11.29 13.32 22.99
C LEU A 135 12.29 14.05 22.07
N GLY A 136 12.44 15.37 22.24
CA GLY A 136 13.32 16.22 21.42
C GLY A 136 12.80 16.38 20.00
N SER A 137 12.62 17.63 19.55
CA SER A 137 12.41 17.90 18.12
C SER A 137 13.77 18.00 17.46
N ILE A 138 14.19 16.99 16.70
CA ILE A 138 15.36 17.10 15.79
C ILE A 138 14.96 17.87 14.51
N VAL A 139 13.68 18.25 14.38
CA VAL A 139 13.21 19.09 13.28
C VAL A 139 13.51 20.55 13.62
N ASP A 140 14.78 20.85 13.82
CA ASP A 140 15.27 22.19 14.15
C ASP A 140 15.38 23.02 12.85
N SER A 141 14.49 23.99 12.72
CA SER A 141 14.59 25.30 12.03
C SER A 141 15.18 25.45 10.61
N ALA A 142 15.58 24.39 9.90
CA ALA A 142 15.94 24.49 8.48
C ALA A 142 14.92 23.73 7.61
N ASN A 143 13.97 24.47 7.03
CA ASN A 143 13.02 24.03 5.99
C ASN A 143 11.83 23.14 6.43
N GLY A 144 11.29 23.28 7.65
CA GLY A 144 10.12 22.50 8.12
C GLY A 144 8.88 22.49 7.19
N SER A 145 8.66 23.56 6.42
CA SER A 145 7.60 23.64 5.40
C SER A 145 7.75 22.60 4.29
N SER A 146 8.96 22.20 3.92
CA SER A 146 9.19 21.26 2.82
C SER A 146 8.70 19.84 3.13
N LEU A 147 8.66 19.46 4.40
CA LEU A 147 8.20 18.13 4.83
C LEU A 147 6.67 18.06 4.83
N VAL A 148 6.00 19.12 5.27
CA VAL A 148 4.54 19.26 5.19
C VAL A 148 4.09 19.36 3.73
N ILE A 149 4.72 20.25 2.95
CA ILE A 149 4.45 20.40 1.51
C ILE A 149 4.75 19.09 0.79
N GLY A 150 5.88 18.45 1.07
CA GLY A 150 6.25 17.15 0.51
C GLY A 150 5.24 16.05 0.86
N GLY A 151 4.73 16.03 2.09
CA GLY A 151 3.67 15.11 2.52
C GLY A 151 2.36 15.31 1.76
N ILE A 152 1.90 16.57 1.63
CA ILE A 152 0.67 16.91 0.90
C ILE A 152 0.83 16.59 -0.59
N VAL A 153 1.93 17.07 -1.21
CA VAL A 153 2.23 16.83 -2.63
C VAL A 153 2.37 15.33 -2.90
N GLY A 154 3.06 14.59 -2.03
CA GLY A 154 3.19 13.15 -2.12
C GLY A 154 1.83 12.43 -2.06
N MET A 155 0.94 12.85 -1.14
CA MET A 155 -0.42 12.30 -1.05
C MET A 155 -1.22 12.55 -2.34
N VAL A 156 -1.19 13.77 -2.86
CA VAL A 156 -1.90 14.13 -4.10
C VAL A 156 -1.36 13.34 -5.29
N ILE A 157 -0.03 13.25 -5.44
CA ILE A 157 0.62 12.48 -6.50
C ILE A 157 0.25 11.00 -6.38
N ALA A 158 0.26 10.43 -5.18
CA ALA A 158 -0.09 9.03 -4.95
C ALA A 158 -1.54 8.74 -5.36
N ILE A 159 -2.49 9.58 -4.92
CA ILE A 159 -3.91 9.44 -5.27
C ILE A 159 -4.11 9.57 -6.79
N ALA A 160 -3.48 10.56 -7.41
CA ALA A 160 -3.57 10.78 -8.85
C ALA A 160 -2.97 9.59 -9.63
N ALA A 161 -1.77 9.13 -9.24
CA ALA A 161 -1.12 7.99 -9.86
C ALA A 161 -1.97 6.73 -9.76
N MET A 162 -2.50 6.40 -8.57
CA MET A 162 -3.38 5.25 -8.35
C MET A 162 -4.67 5.34 -9.19
N THR A 163 -5.24 6.53 -9.31
CA THR A 163 -6.46 6.74 -10.11
C THR A 163 -6.19 6.56 -11.59
N ILE A 164 -5.10 7.12 -12.10
CA ILE A 164 -4.69 7.03 -13.51
C ILE A 164 -4.32 5.59 -13.87
N THR A 165 -3.50 4.90 -13.06
CA THR A 165 -3.10 3.51 -13.32
C THR A 165 -4.31 2.59 -13.34
N ARG A 166 -5.24 2.76 -12.40
CA ARG A 166 -6.51 2.02 -12.37
C ARG A 166 -7.33 2.23 -13.63
N GLN A 167 -7.55 3.48 -14.05
CA GLN A 167 -8.32 3.77 -15.26
C GLN A 167 -7.67 3.16 -16.51
N ARG A 168 -6.34 3.23 -16.60
CA ARG A 168 -5.57 2.61 -17.70
C ARG A 168 -5.75 1.09 -17.72
N LYS A 169 -5.60 0.42 -16.57
CA LYS A 169 -5.77 -1.04 -16.44
C LYS A 169 -7.18 -1.49 -16.78
N LEU A 170 -8.20 -0.79 -16.29
CA LEU A 170 -9.60 -1.08 -16.64
C LEU A 170 -9.88 -0.90 -18.14
N LYS A 171 -9.31 0.14 -18.77
CA LYS A 171 -9.44 0.35 -20.21
C LYS A 171 -8.74 -0.77 -21.00
N GLN A 172 -7.55 -1.20 -20.57
CA GLN A 172 -6.83 -2.31 -21.19
C GLN A 172 -7.61 -3.61 -21.10
N ALA A 173 -8.18 -3.93 -19.93
CA ALA A 173 -8.98 -5.14 -19.74
C ALA A 173 -10.24 -5.14 -20.64
N ARG A 174 -10.93 -4.00 -20.78
CA ARG A 174 -12.08 -3.87 -21.69
C ARG A 174 -11.69 -4.08 -23.15
N LEU A 175 -10.55 -3.53 -23.58
CA LEU A 175 -10.05 -3.70 -24.95
C LEU A 175 -9.63 -5.15 -25.23
N GLN A 176 -9.04 -5.83 -24.25
CA GLN A 176 -8.70 -7.25 -24.37
C GLN A 176 -9.96 -8.12 -24.47
N ALA A 177 -10.98 -7.84 -23.66
CA ALA A 177 -12.26 -8.56 -23.73
C ALA A 177 -12.97 -8.34 -25.07
N ALA A 178 -12.97 -7.10 -25.60
CA ALA A 178 -13.55 -6.81 -26.90
C ALA A 178 -12.83 -7.56 -28.04
N ARG A 179 -11.50 -7.59 -28.03
CA ARG A 179 -10.70 -8.35 -29.02
C ARG A 179 -10.92 -9.86 -28.92
N ALA A 180 -11.13 -10.39 -27.72
CA ALA A 180 -11.42 -11.81 -27.54
C ALA A 180 -12.78 -12.18 -28.14
N ALA A 181 -13.79 -11.32 -27.97
CA ALA A 181 -15.12 -11.51 -28.56
C ALA A 181 -15.09 -11.42 -30.09
N GLU A 182 -14.33 -10.48 -30.66
CA GLU A 182 -14.16 -10.37 -32.13
C GLU A 182 -13.53 -11.63 -32.75
N LEU A 183 -12.63 -12.32 -32.04
CA LEU A 183 -12.01 -13.56 -32.51
C LEU A 183 -12.94 -14.79 -32.39
N GLU A 184 -13.85 -14.79 -31.42
CA GLU A 184 -14.80 -15.89 -31.20
C GLU A 184 -15.96 -15.85 -32.22
N ASP A 185 -16.26 -14.68 -32.80
CA ASP A 185 -17.26 -14.51 -33.86
C ASP A 185 -16.71 -14.81 -35.28
N GLU A 186 -15.38 -14.96 -35.45
CA GLU A 186 -14.71 -15.28 -36.74
C GLU A 186 -14.45 -16.80 -36.96
N ASP A 187 -14.63 -17.64 -35.94
CA ASP A 187 -14.50 -19.12 -35.97
C ASP A 187 -15.85 -19.84 -36.12
#